data_AF-A0A1J5APD6-F1
#
_entry.id   AF-A0A1J5APD6-F1
#
_cell.length_a   1.000
_cell.length_b   1.000
_cell.length_c   1.000
_cell.angle_alpha   90.00
_cell.angle_beta   90.00
_cell.angle_gamma   90.00
#
_symmetry.space_group_name_H-M   'P 1'
#
loop_
_entity.id
_entity.type
_entity.pdbx_description
1 polymer ?
#
loop_
_entity_poly.entity_id
_entity_poly.type
_entity_poly.pdbx_seq_one_letter_code
_entity_poly.pdbx_strand_id
1 'polypeptide(L)' 'MLQTALKFDLKVPPEGRIELRVPFPSGSHVTVFVVEEPAERFDDLLAAAESSLDFWDNPLDDEDWNHA' A
#
# COMPACT_ATOMS: atom_id res chain seq x y z
N MET A 1 -2.32 22.37 14.91
CA MET A 1 -3.18 21.50 15.76
C MET A 1 -3.06 20.09 15.18
N LEU A 2 -2.76 19.09 16.00
CA LEU A 2 -2.65 17.70 15.53
C LEU A 2 -4.08 17.17 15.31
N GLN A 3 -4.48 16.94 14.07
CA GLN A 3 -5.76 16.30 13.77
C GLN A 3 -5.53 14.80 13.69
N THR A 4 -5.96 14.08 14.72
CA THR A 4 -5.92 12.62 14.73
C THR A 4 -6.96 12.10 13.74
N ALA A 5 -6.52 11.57 12.60
CA ALA A 5 -7.39 10.87 11.66
C ALA A 5 -7.73 9.49 12.23
N LEU A 6 -9.01 9.12 12.21
CA LEU A 6 -9.44 7.76 12.51
C LEU A 6 -9.48 6.99 11.18
N LYS A 7 -8.65 5.95 11.05
CA LYS A 7 -8.70 5.00 9.93
C LYS A 7 -9.45 3.76 10.39
N PHE A 8 -10.40 3.30 9.57
CA PHE A 8 -11.15 2.07 9.79
C PHE A 8 -11.04 1.20 8.53
N ASP A 9 -10.47 0.01 8.66
CA ASP A 9 -10.32 -0.95 7.56
C ASP A 9 -11.51 -1.90 7.56
N LEU A 10 -12.44 -1.66 6.64
CA LEU A 10 -13.73 -2.34 6.59
C LEU A 10 -13.99 -2.83 5.16
N LYS A 11 -14.49 -4.04 5.01
CA LYS A 11 -15.03 -4.52 3.73
C LYS A 11 -16.48 -4.05 3.59
N VAL A 12 -16.83 -3.51 2.43
CA VAL A 12 -18.22 -3.17 2.11
C VAL A 12 -19.03 -4.47 2.02
N PRO A 13 -20.09 -4.64 2.82
CA PRO A 13 -20.91 -5.84 2.78
C PRO A 13 -21.82 -5.84 1.53
N PRO A 14 -22.44 -6.97 1.16
CA PRO A 14 -23.22 -7.08 -0.09
C PRO A 14 -24.35 -6.06 -0.24
N GLU A 15 -24.93 -5.61 0.87
CA GLU A 15 -25.95 -4.57 0.93
C GLU A 15 -25.41 -3.15 0.68
N GLY A 16 -24.09 -2.96 0.59
CA GLY A 16 -23.45 -1.69 0.29
C GLY A 16 -23.50 -0.66 1.42
N ARG A 17 -23.90 -1.06 2.64
CA ARG A 17 -24.10 -0.15 3.77
C ARG A 17 -23.10 -0.41 4.90
N ILE A 18 -22.37 0.64 5.28
CA ILE A 18 -21.48 0.62 6.44
C ILE A 18 -22.13 1.37 7.60
N GLU A 19 -22.22 0.72 8.77
CA GLU A 19 -22.54 1.37 10.04
C GLU A 19 -21.29 1.42 10.92
N LEU A 20 -20.97 2.61 11.46
CA LEU A 20 -19.78 2.81 12.27
C LEU A 20 -20.11 3.60 13.54
N ARG A 21 -19.60 3.11 14.68
CA ARG A 21 -19.61 3.87 15.95
C ARG A 21 -18.34 4.70 16.03
N VAL A 22 -18.51 6.01 16.19
CA VAL A 22 -17.38 6.96 16.30
C VAL A 22 -17.20 7.44 17.74
N PRO A 23 -15.98 7.72 18.20
CA PRO A 23 -15.68 8.13 19.57
C PRO A 23 -15.90 9.64 19.79
N PHE A 24 -16.91 10.23 19.16
CA PHE A 24 -17.23 11.65 19.27
C PHE A 24 -18.53 11.86 20.07
N PRO A 25 -18.64 12.94 20.85
CA PRO A 25 -19.86 13.24 21.57
C PRO A 25 -21.00 13.63 20.63
N SER A 26 -22.23 13.47 21.13
CA SER A 26 -23.43 13.87 20.39
C SER A 26 -23.39 15.36 20.00
N GLY A 27 -23.83 15.67 18.78
CA GLY A 27 -23.83 17.04 18.24
C GLY A 27 -22.49 17.50 17.62
N SER A 28 -21.45 16.67 17.64
CA SER A 28 -20.19 16.99 16.99
C SER A 28 -20.35 17.09 15.47
N HIS A 29 -19.80 18.15 14.87
CA HIS A 29 -19.70 18.26 13.41
C HIS A 29 -18.50 17.44 12.92
N VAL A 30 -18.77 16.40 12.14
CA VAL A 30 -17.76 15.47 11.63
C VAL A 30 -17.78 15.45 10.10
N THR A 31 -16.61 15.25 9.50
CA THR A 31 -16.46 15.02 8.06
C THR A 31 -15.92 13.62 7.85
N VAL A 32 -16.54 12.86 6.93
CA VAL A 32 -16.16 11.49 6.61
C VAL A 32 -15.60 11.45 5.18
N PHE A 33 -14.43 10.85 5.03
CA PHE A 33 -13.85 10.52 3.72
C PHE A 33 -13.93 9.01 3.52
N VAL A 34 -14.48 8.59 2.38
CA VAL A 34 -14.53 7.19 1.97
C VAL A 34 -13.62 7.05 0.76
N VAL A 35 -12.63 6.19 0.87
CA VAL A 35 -11.66 5.90 -0.18
C VAL A 35 -11.67 4.40 -0.40
N GLU A 36 -11.91 3.97 -1.63
CA GLU A 36 -11.72 2.57 -2.00
C GLU A 36 -10.23 2.26 -1.94
N GLU A 37 -9.84 1.31 -1.10
CA GLU A 37 -8.46 0.83 -1.11
C GLU A 37 -8.23 0.07 -2.42
N PRO A 38 -7.23 0.45 -3.23
CA PRO A 38 -6.89 -0.33 -4.39
C PRO A 38 -6.52 -1.73 -3.90
N ALA A 39 -7.00 -2.77 -4.60
CA ALA A 39 -6.46 -4.11 -4.37
C ALA A 39 -4.93 -4.00 -4.39
N GLU A 40 -4.26 -4.59 -3.39
CA GLU A 40 -2.81 -4.63 -3.39
C GLU A 40 -2.34 -5.33 -4.67
N ARG A 41 -1.93 -4.52 -5.65
CA ARG A 41 -1.42 -4.97 -6.92
C ARG A 41 0.09 -4.87 -6.83
N PHE A 42 0.71 -5.93 -6.34
CA PHE A 42 2.15 -6.09 -6.34
C PHE A 42 2.69 -6.57 -7.69
N ASP A 43 1.87 -6.48 -8.75
CA ASP A 43 2.23 -6.88 -10.11
C ASP A 43 3.51 -6.17 -10.58
N ASP A 44 3.68 -4.91 -10.17
CA ASP A 44 4.84 -4.08 -10.47
C ASP A 44 6.10 -4.53 -9.73
N LEU A 45 5.99 -4.82 -8.43
CA LEU A 45 7.09 -5.35 -7.62
C LEU A 45 7.48 -6.76 -8.08
N LEU A 46 6.50 -7.59 -8.42
CA LEU A 46 6.74 -8.92 -8.98
C LEU A 46 7.42 -8.83 -10.34
N ALA A 47 6.93 -7.98 -11.24
CA ALA A 47 7.56 -7.75 -12.53
C ALA A 47 8.99 -7.19 -12.40
N ALA A 48 9.26 -6.34 -11.40
CA ALA A 48 10.60 -5.85 -11.10
C ALA A 48 11.51 -6.95 -10.54
N ALA A 49 11.00 -7.84 -9.68
CA ALA A 49 11.76 -8.96 -9.13
C ALA A 49 12.07 -10.04 -10.17
N GLU A 50 11.18 -10.24 -11.15
CA GLU A 50 11.38 -11.14 -12.29
C GLU A 50 12.14 -10.47 -13.45
N SER A 51 12.47 -9.18 -13.32
CA SER A 51 13.24 -8.48 -14.34
C SER A 51 14.68 -8.99 -14.41
N SER A 52 15.35 -8.65 -15.50
CA SER A 52 16.67 -9.21 -15.80
C SER A 52 17.72 -8.82 -14.76
N LEU A 53 18.56 -9.79 -14.39
CA LEU A 53 19.77 -9.54 -13.62
C LEU A 53 20.90 -8.97 -14.50
N ASP A 54 20.66 -8.64 -15.77
CA ASP A 54 21.65 -8.08 -16.69
C ASP A 54 22.34 -6.81 -16.17
N PHE A 55 21.71 -6.08 -15.24
CA PHE A 55 22.39 -4.97 -14.56
C PHE A 55 23.62 -5.42 -13.75
N TRP A 56 23.56 -6.63 -13.19
CA TRP A 56 24.66 -7.30 -12.48
C TRP A 56 25.53 -8.16 -13.41
N ASP A 57 25.09 -8.44 -14.63
CA ASP A 57 25.89 -9.12 -15.66
C ASP A 57 26.83 -8.10 -16.31
N ASN A 58 27.95 -7.86 -15.65
CA ASN A 58 29.00 -6.98 -16.12
C ASN A 58 30.25 -7.80 -16.46
N PRO A 59 30.50 -8.07 -17.76
CA PRO A 59 31.67 -8.85 -18.19
C PRO A 59 33.01 -8.25 -17.75
N LEU A 60 33.05 -6.92 -17.50
CA LEU A 60 34.24 -6.24 -16.99
C LEU A 60 34.46 -6.48 -15.48
N ASP A 61 33.39 -6.73 -14.73
CA ASP A 61 33.45 -7.06 -13.30
C ASP A 61 33.78 -8.55 -13.10
N ASP A 62 33.24 -9.41 -13.97
CA ASP A 62 33.48 -10.85 -13.93
C ASP A 62 34.96 -11.23 -14.18
N GLU A 63 35.72 -10.43 -14.91
CA GLU A 63 37.16 -10.64 -15.13
C GLU A 63 38.01 -10.20 -13.92
N ASP A 64 37.57 -9.22 -13.12
CA ASP A 64 38.35 -8.69 -12.00
C ASP A 64 37.95 -9.32 -10.64
N TRP A 65 36.69 -9.68 -10.44
CA TRP A 65 36.18 -10.18 -9.15
C TRP A 65 36.19 -11.71 -9.00
N ASN A 66 36.14 -12.49 -10.08
CA ASN A 66 36.12 -13.97 -10.01
C ASN A 66 37.51 -14.62 -9.77
N HIS A 67 38.56 -13.80 -9.63
CA HIS A 67 39.94 -14.23 -9.36
C HIS A 67 40.40 -13.97 -7.91
N ALA A 68 39.47 -13.94 -6.94
CA ALA A 68 39.78 -13.86 -5.51
C ALA A 68 40.10 -15.23 -4.86
#